data_AF-A0A2D6Q3I9-F1
#
_entry.id   AF-A0A2D6Q3I9-F1
#
_cell.length_a   1.000
_cell.length_b   1.000
_cell.length_c   1.000
_cell.angle_alpha   90.00
_cell.angle_beta   90.00
_cell.angle_gamma   90.00
#
_symmetry.space_group_name_H-M   'P 1'
#
loop_
_entity.id
_entity.type
_entity.pdbx_description
1 polymer ?
#
loop_
_entity_poly.entity_id
_entity_poly.type
_entity_poly.pdbx_seq_one_letter_code
_entity_poly.pdbx_strand_id
1 'polypeptide(L)'
;MISARRYFLLAFASALFLGGLLFHRQLLAGWVFDTEPPTLTITCGGTELACTKAGTTYSCGQCADTKALVTCIDPLSGCQEYQYDSDTGGTSGTKPFGSSCTPGEICDDTIFNIDKDIGTISIHDIIDWSGNISEDNYEFTFADCDIDITAVTVEEGATQTATAVITSGSVDQVDFSITDESPAGTASVNPVSDLTSPYETGVTGDKVGTANLNVSGIVGGTEMCSDVAGVTVTAAGAWWQVKDADVGVAGGLVSSIPAGCSDPCDPKFNLVGEGGYPGVSIHSGGTTGFGEGSGGVVADPAWIADSAYNGPTYDYDFFARAVPSAVFTDPSSVITSGQINGGDLQSGYSSGGYTWWYRDGDLIINGAAVLGDADVIILVTGNLTINNKITITDGKGFFAAIVKGNINIDDGVTYTGSPAPDSSAGPELEGLYMADGTISTGTDGDDKQLYVRGSLVGWGGINLERDLGNDNDTTPAEFFEYAPDLVLTLPRELLRQGVVWKEVVP
;
A
#
# COMPACT_ATOMS: atom_id res chain seq x y z
N MET A 1 92.24 -48.09 74.69
CA MET A 1 91.23 -47.02 74.72
C MET A 1 91.14 -46.21 73.41
N ILE A 2 91.52 -46.77 72.24
CA ILE A 2 91.52 -46.08 70.93
C ILE A 2 90.44 -46.63 69.97
N SER A 3 89.84 -47.80 70.27
CA SER A 3 88.82 -48.42 69.40
C SER A 3 87.42 -47.78 69.52
N ALA A 4 87.05 -47.28 70.71
CA ALA A 4 85.68 -46.75 70.94
C ALA A 4 85.39 -45.41 70.23
N ARG A 5 86.42 -44.62 69.90
CA ARG A 5 86.22 -43.30 69.25
C ARG A 5 85.89 -43.40 67.75
N ARG A 6 86.28 -44.49 67.07
CA ARG A 6 85.99 -44.65 65.64
C ARG A 6 84.55 -45.11 65.35
N TYR A 7 83.95 -45.87 66.25
CA TYR A 7 82.56 -46.31 66.09
C TYR A 7 81.54 -45.19 66.37
N PHE A 8 81.86 -44.25 67.27
CA PHE A 8 80.94 -43.16 67.59
C PHE A 8 80.80 -42.15 66.44
N LEU A 9 81.89 -41.88 65.71
CA LEU A 9 81.86 -40.98 64.55
C LEU A 9 81.13 -41.58 63.33
N LEU A 10 81.22 -42.90 63.12
CA LEU A 10 80.49 -43.56 62.03
C LEU A 10 78.97 -43.65 62.31
N ALA A 11 78.59 -43.89 63.56
CA ALA A 11 77.19 -43.93 63.95
C ALA A 11 76.52 -42.54 63.86
N PHE A 12 77.26 -41.47 64.21
CA PHE A 12 76.73 -40.11 64.16
C PHE A 12 76.55 -39.59 62.73
N ALA A 13 77.48 -39.93 61.82
CA ALA A 13 77.35 -39.58 60.40
C ALA A 13 76.18 -40.32 59.71
N SER A 14 75.93 -41.57 60.09
CA SER A 14 74.83 -42.36 59.52
C SER A 14 73.45 -41.89 60.00
N ALA A 15 73.34 -41.43 61.26
CA ALA A 15 72.10 -40.88 61.81
C ALA A 15 71.72 -39.53 61.16
N LEU A 16 72.71 -38.68 60.85
CA LEU A 16 72.48 -37.41 60.15
C LEU A 16 72.06 -37.61 58.68
N PHE A 17 72.59 -38.63 58.00
CA PHE A 17 72.23 -38.92 56.62
C PHE A 17 70.82 -39.51 56.50
N LEU A 18 70.41 -40.40 57.42
CA LEU A 18 69.03 -40.92 57.46
C LEU A 18 68.00 -39.86 57.87
N GLY A 19 68.37 -38.94 58.77
CA GLY A 19 67.52 -37.81 59.16
C GLY A 19 67.25 -36.85 57.99
N GLY A 20 68.25 -36.59 57.14
CA GLY A 20 68.10 -35.76 55.94
C GLY A 20 67.17 -36.39 54.87
N LEU A 21 67.24 -37.71 54.68
CA LEU A 21 66.40 -38.42 53.71
C LEU A 21 64.92 -38.50 54.14
N LEU A 22 64.63 -38.55 55.44
CA LEU A 22 63.25 -38.51 55.94
C LEU A 22 62.64 -37.10 55.88
N PHE A 23 63.45 -36.05 56.01
CA PHE A 23 62.99 -34.66 55.88
C PHE A 23 62.67 -34.28 54.43
N HIS A 24 63.36 -34.85 53.43
CA HIS A 24 63.01 -34.64 52.02
C HIS A 24 61.75 -35.39 51.56
N ARG A 25 61.37 -36.49 52.23
CA ARG A 25 60.18 -37.25 51.83
C ARG A 25 58.85 -36.59 52.27
N GLN A 26 58.88 -35.71 53.27
CA GLN A 26 57.69 -34.92 53.65
C GLN A 26 57.50 -33.64 52.83
N LEU A 27 58.53 -33.16 52.14
CA LEU A 27 58.43 -31.99 51.24
C LEU A 27 57.92 -32.35 49.83
N LEU A 28 57.91 -33.62 49.45
CA LEU A 28 57.47 -34.08 48.13
C LEU A 28 56.12 -34.82 48.13
N ALA A 29 55.45 -34.96 49.28
CA ALA A 29 54.16 -35.65 49.38
C ALA A 29 52.92 -34.74 49.21
N GLY A 30 53.12 -33.46 48.89
CA GLY A 30 52.04 -32.47 48.72
C GLY A 30 51.81 -31.99 47.27
N TRP A 31 52.55 -32.50 46.29
CA TRP A 31 52.39 -32.09 44.90
C TRP A 31 51.43 -33.05 44.20
N VAL A 32 50.14 -32.79 44.34
CA VAL A 32 49.13 -33.28 43.38
C VAL A 32 49.21 -32.30 42.22
N PHE A 33 49.70 -32.75 41.06
CA PHE A 33 49.51 -32.01 39.83
C PHE A 33 48.04 -32.13 39.48
N ASP A 34 47.36 -30.99 39.41
CA ASP A 34 46.02 -30.93 38.85
C ASP A 34 46.12 -31.26 37.35
N THR A 35 45.34 -32.23 36.91
CA THR A 35 45.32 -32.68 35.51
C THR A 35 43.97 -32.45 34.86
N GLU A 36 43.00 -31.85 35.57
CA GLU A 36 41.71 -31.53 34.99
C GLU A 36 41.72 -30.07 34.53
N PRO A 37 41.52 -29.80 33.23
CA PRO A 37 41.49 -28.43 32.72
C PRO A 37 40.28 -27.68 33.29
N PRO A 38 40.37 -26.36 33.47
CA PRO A 38 39.22 -25.55 33.86
C PRO A 38 38.06 -25.77 32.87
N THR A 39 36.87 -26.03 33.39
CA THR A 39 35.65 -26.17 32.59
C THR A 39 34.96 -24.82 32.44
N LEU A 40 34.87 -24.32 31.21
CA LEU A 40 34.02 -23.17 30.88
C LEU A 40 32.60 -23.66 30.61
N THR A 41 31.64 -23.18 31.40
CA THR A 41 30.22 -23.39 31.12
C THR A 41 29.59 -22.05 30.73
N ILE A 42 28.81 -22.02 29.67
CA ILE A 42 28.10 -20.80 29.25
C ILE A 42 26.62 -21.06 29.39
N THR A 43 25.90 -20.15 30.04
CA THR A 43 24.46 -20.28 30.24
C THR A 43 23.74 -19.29 29.34
N CYS A 44 23.04 -19.78 28.32
CA CYS A 44 22.23 -18.95 27.44
C CYS A 44 20.75 -19.23 27.72
N GLY A 45 20.01 -18.20 28.18
CA GLY A 45 18.57 -18.31 28.47
C GLY A 45 18.24 -19.30 29.59
N GLY A 46 19.16 -19.53 30.53
CA GLY A 46 19.02 -20.51 31.60
C GLY A 46 19.39 -21.96 31.22
N THR A 47 19.91 -22.20 30.01
CA THR A 47 20.38 -23.52 29.57
C THR A 47 21.92 -23.56 29.60
N GLU A 48 22.50 -24.52 30.34
CA GLU A 48 23.97 -24.75 30.33
C GLU A 48 24.42 -25.35 28.98
N LEU A 49 25.34 -24.66 28.31
CA LEU A 49 26.15 -25.18 27.22
C LEU A 49 27.54 -25.50 27.78
N ALA A 50 27.89 -26.78 27.82
CA ALA A 50 29.23 -27.22 28.17
C ALA A 50 30.18 -26.98 26.97
N CYS A 51 31.03 -25.97 27.06
CA CYS A 51 32.02 -25.67 26.04
C CYS A 51 33.19 -26.65 26.17
N THR A 52 33.14 -27.76 25.42
CA THR A 52 34.12 -28.86 25.54
C THR A 52 35.33 -28.73 24.60
N LYS A 53 35.42 -27.69 23.76
CA LYS A 53 36.49 -27.58 22.77
C LYS A 53 36.91 -26.14 22.46
N ALA A 54 38.19 -25.85 22.68
CA ALA A 54 38.84 -24.61 22.27
C ALA A 54 38.76 -24.37 20.76
N GLY A 55 38.61 -23.11 20.36
CA GLY A 55 38.51 -22.68 18.95
C GLY A 55 37.18 -22.99 18.27
N THR A 56 36.09 -23.15 19.03
CA THR A 56 34.74 -23.40 18.52
C THR A 56 33.86 -22.17 18.70
N THR A 57 33.18 -21.71 17.65
CA THR A 57 32.20 -20.62 17.71
C THR A 57 30.89 -21.14 18.31
N TYR A 58 30.32 -20.42 19.27
CA TYR A 58 29.03 -20.74 19.90
C TYR A 58 28.04 -19.60 19.65
N SER A 59 26.86 -19.92 19.13
CA SER A 59 25.77 -18.96 18.86
C SER A 59 24.71 -19.04 19.95
N CYS A 60 24.40 -17.92 20.60
CA CYS A 60 23.26 -17.83 21.52
C CYS A 60 22.16 -16.97 20.87
N GLY A 61 21.00 -17.58 20.62
CA GLY A 61 19.78 -16.87 20.22
C GLY A 61 19.26 -16.03 21.38
N GLN A 62 18.62 -14.90 21.06
CA GLN A 62 18.28 -13.80 21.96
C GLN A 62 18.12 -14.17 23.43
N CYS A 63 19.00 -13.59 24.26
CA CYS A 63 18.75 -13.40 25.67
C CYS A 63 19.03 -11.92 25.94
N ALA A 64 17.98 -11.16 26.28
CA ALA A 64 18.13 -9.80 26.80
C ALA A 64 19.15 -9.76 27.96
N ASP A 65 19.26 -10.86 28.71
CA ASP A 65 20.21 -11.05 29.81
C ASP A 65 21.18 -12.18 29.43
N THR A 66 22.19 -11.92 28.59
CA THR A 66 23.21 -12.95 28.32
C THR A 66 24.25 -12.94 29.44
N LYS A 67 24.08 -13.86 30.41
CA LYS A 67 25.01 -14.02 31.53
C LYS A 67 26.05 -15.09 31.20
N ALA A 68 27.26 -14.65 30.85
CA ALA A 68 28.40 -15.55 30.81
C ALA A 68 28.86 -15.82 32.25
N LEU A 69 28.64 -17.06 32.73
CA LEU A 69 29.07 -17.50 34.05
C LEU A 69 30.34 -18.34 33.93
N VAL A 70 31.51 -17.74 34.16
CA VAL A 70 32.76 -18.50 34.16
C VAL A 70 32.98 -19.09 35.55
N THR A 71 32.72 -20.38 35.72
CA THR A 71 32.93 -21.08 36.99
C THR A 71 34.24 -21.86 36.95
N CYS A 72 35.29 -21.36 37.60
CA CYS A 72 36.50 -22.13 37.86
C CYS A 72 36.30 -22.96 39.13
N ILE A 73 36.31 -24.30 39.00
CA ILE A 73 36.23 -25.20 40.14
C ILE A 73 37.66 -25.56 40.57
N ASP A 74 38.17 -24.90 41.61
CA ASP A 74 39.38 -25.34 42.32
C ASP A 74 38.98 -26.01 43.66
N PRO A 75 39.26 -27.32 43.83
CA PRO A 75 38.92 -28.04 45.06
C PRO A 75 39.76 -27.63 46.29
N LEU A 76 40.80 -26.81 46.15
CA LEU A 76 41.69 -26.39 47.25
C LEU A 76 41.44 -24.96 47.75
N SER A 77 40.96 -24.03 46.91
CA SER A 77 40.73 -22.61 47.30
C SER A 77 39.27 -22.22 47.54
N GLY A 78 38.31 -23.06 47.12
CA GLY A 78 36.88 -22.80 47.20
C GLY A 78 36.38 -21.93 46.04
N CYS A 79 35.29 -22.34 45.38
CA CYS A 79 34.75 -21.71 44.18
C CYS A 79 34.67 -20.18 44.31
N GLN A 80 35.33 -19.45 43.40
CA GLN A 80 35.01 -18.05 43.16
C GLN A 80 34.17 -17.95 41.89
N GLU A 81 32.95 -17.45 42.06
CA GLU A 81 31.98 -17.26 41.00
C GLU A 81 32.12 -15.83 40.47
N TYR A 82 32.44 -15.70 39.19
CA TYR A 82 32.47 -14.40 38.51
C TYR A 82 31.28 -14.34 37.56
N GLN A 83 30.29 -13.52 37.92
CA GLN A 83 29.08 -13.30 37.13
C GLN A 83 29.22 -12.00 36.35
N TYR A 84 29.17 -12.09 35.02
CA TYR A 84 29.05 -10.91 34.16
C TYR A 84 27.60 -10.72 33.71
N ASP A 85 27.14 -9.48 33.74
CA ASP A 85 25.78 -9.08 33.40
C ASP A 85 25.84 -8.01 32.29
N SER A 86 25.31 -8.33 31.11
CA SER A 86 25.35 -7.46 29.93
C SER A 86 24.62 -6.12 30.15
N ASP A 87 23.69 -6.07 31.10
CA ASP A 87 22.67 -5.02 31.14
C ASP A 87 23.07 -3.77 31.93
N THR A 88 24.13 -3.86 32.73
CA THR A 88 24.46 -2.79 33.69
C THR A 88 25.54 -1.82 33.22
N GLY A 89 26.07 -1.96 31.99
CA GLY A 89 27.08 -1.03 31.47
C GLY A 89 28.30 -0.91 32.38
N GLY A 90 28.70 -2.01 33.02
CA GLY A 90 29.79 -2.03 33.99
C GLY A 90 31.09 -1.55 33.38
N THR A 91 31.61 -0.43 33.89
CA THR A 91 32.94 0.07 33.59
C THR A 91 33.97 -1.03 33.79
N SER A 92 34.85 -1.25 32.80
CA SER A 92 36.01 -2.13 32.91
C SER A 92 36.71 -1.89 34.24
N GLY A 93 36.62 -2.85 35.15
CA GLY A 93 37.38 -2.83 36.40
C GLY A 93 38.83 -3.17 36.11
N THR A 94 39.59 -2.29 35.46
CA THR A 94 41.05 -2.43 35.44
C THR A 94 41.56 -2.06 36.82
N LYS A 95 41.98 -3.06 37.61
CA LYS A 95 42.92 -2.78 38.70
C LYS A 95 44.24 -2.33 38.06
N PRO A 96 44.85 -1.23 38.51
CA PRO A 96 46.10 -0.78 37.93
C PRO A 96 47.21 -1.77 38.27
N PHE A 97 47.94 -2.17 37.24
CA PHE A 97 49.17 -2.95 37.32
C PHE A 97 50.13 -2.26 38.33
N GLY A 98 50.39 -2.90 39.48
CA GLY A 98 51.49 -2.50 40.38
C GLY A 98 51.21 -2.17 41.84
N SER A 99 50.08 -2.55 42.45
CA SER A 99 50.00 -2.59 43.92
C SER A 99 50.47 -3.95 44.45
N SER A 100 51.58 -3.95 45.20
CA SER A 100 52.27 -5.13 45.72
C SER A 100 51.35 -6.15 46.42
N CYS A 101 51.18 -7.33 45.83
CA CYS A 101 50.62 -8.50 46.52
C CYS A 101 51.65 -8.99 47.57
N THR A 102 51.25 -9.16 48.83
CA THR A 102 52.09 -9.79 49.86
C THR A 102 52.17 -11.30 49.64
N PRO A 103 53.27 -11.97 50.05
CA PRO A 103 53.39 -13.43 49.91
C PRO A 103 52.26 -14.16 50.64
N GLY A 104 51.30 -14.71 49.90
CA GLY A 104 50.14 -15.46 50.42
C GLY A 104 48.76 -15.04 49.89
N GLU A 105 48.64 -13.96 49.11
CA GLU A 105 47.38 -13.60 48.43
C GLU A 105 47.43 -13.90 46.92
N ILE A 106 46.34 -14.46 46.40
CA ILE A 106 46.13 -14.83 44.99
C ILE A 106 45.69 -13.56 44.24
N CYS A 107 46.42 -13.21 43.18
CA CYS A 107 46.12 -12.11 42.29
C CYS A 107 45.94 -12.71 40.88
N ASP A 108 44.72 -13.16 40.54
CA ASP A 108 44.35 -13.55 39.18
C ASP A 108 43.88 -12.31 38.41
N ASP A 109 44.61 -11.93 37.38
CA ASP A 109 44.21 -10.89 36.42
C ASP A 109 43.77 -11.59 35.13
N THR A 110 42.48 -11.92 35.02
CA THR A 110 41.87 -12.28 33.74
C THR A 110 41.48 -10.98 33.03
N ILE A 111 42.18 -10.63 31.95
CA ILE A 111 41.88 -9.41 31.17
C ILE A 111 40.78 -9.73 30.15
N PHE A 112 39.55 -9.33 30.45
CA PHE A 112 38.46 -9.35 29.46
C PHE A 112 38.51 -8.08 28.61
N ASN A 113 38.88 -8.20 27.33
CA ASN A 113 38.70 -7.13 26.35
C ASN A 113 37.36 -7.34 25.64
N ILE A 114 36.35 -6.56 26.01
CA ILE A 114 35.04 -6.56 25.33
C ILE A 114 35.02 -5.35 24.40
N ASP A 115 35.05 -5.61 23.09
CA ASP A 115 34.84 -4.57 22.08
C ASP A 115 33.35 -4.50 21.75
N LYS A 116 32.69 -3.46 22.24
CA LYS A 116 31.22 -3.31 22.16
C LYS A 116 30.75 -2.96 20.74
N ASP A 117 31.62 -2.42 19.90
CA ASP A 117 31.22 -1.82 18.63
C ASP A 117 31.10 -2.83 17.47
N ILE A 118 31.34 -4.13 17.72
CA ILE A 118 31.40 -5.16 16.66
C ILE A 118 30.49 -6.37 16.95
N GLY A 119 29.71 -6.35 18.03
CA GLY A 119 28.86 -7.49 18.38
C GLY A 119 29.69 -8.76 18.63
N THR A 120 30.98 -8.64 18.98
CA THR A 120 31.85 -9.79 19.26
C THR A 120 32.44 -9.73 20.66
N ILE A 121 32.26 -10.79 21.46
CA ILE A 121 33.07 -10.99 22.68
C ILE A 121 34.26 -11.86 22.28
N SER A 122 35.46 -11.31 22.38
CA SER A 122 36.69 -12.09 22.23
C SER A 122 37.31 -12.32 23.60
N ILE A 123 37.38 -13.57 24.05
CA ILE A 123 38.18 -13.96 25.23
C ILE A 123 39.56 -14.33 24.71
N HIS A 124 40.55 -13.50 25.06
CA HIS A 124 41.96 -13.75 24.78
C HIS A 124 42.67 -14.20 26.07
N ASP A 125 43.42 -15.29 25.95
CA ASP A 125 44.34 -15.83 26.95
C ASP A 125 43.70 -16.27 28.28
N ILE A 126 43.60 -17.58 28.47
CA ILE A 126 43.36 -18.18 29.78
C ILE A 126 44.73 -18.50 30.38
N ILE A 127 45.12 -17.76 31.42
CA ILE A 127 46.37 -18.00 32.14
C ILE A 127 46.07 -19.00 33.27
N ASP A 128 46.71 -20.18 33.24
CA ASP A 128 46.62 -21.13 34.35
C ASP A 128 47.47 -20.68 35.55
N TRP A 129 47.27 -21.32 36.71
CA TRP A 129 48.03 -21.05 37.94
C TRP A 129 49.56 -21.25 37.77
N SER A 130 49.99 -22.02 36.78
CA SER A 130 51.41 -22.22 36.47
C SER A 130 52.03 -21.05 35.69
N GLY A 131 51.22 -20.07 35.27
CA GLY A 131 51.62 -19.03 34.33
C GLY A 131 51.72 -19.53 32.89
N ASN A 132 51.13 -20.69 32.57
CA ASN A 132 50.99 -21.12 31.19
C ASN A 132 49.83 -20.36 30.56
N ILE A 133 50.12 -19.63 29.49
CA ILE A 133 49.12 -18.98 28.67
C ILE A 133 48.56 -20.05 27.73
N SER A 134 47.27 -20.35 27.83
CA SER A 134 46.57 -21.04 26.75
C SER A 134 46.19 -20.00 25.71
N GLU A 135 46.81 -20.04 24.52
CA GLU A 135 46.49 -19.17 23.37
C GLU A 135 45.12 -19.52 22.73
N ASP A 136 44.14 -19.89 23.53
CA ASP A 136 42.81 -20.24 23.04
C ASP A 136 41.97 -18.98 22.95
N ASN A 137 41.73 -18.54 21.71
CA ASN A 137 40.84 -17.43 21.42
C ASN A 137 39.41 -17.95 21.26
N TYR A 138 38.49 -17.45 22.10
CA TYR A 138 37.06 -17.68 21.93
C TYR A 138 36.43 -16.39 21.40
N GLU A 139 35.96 -16.43 20.17
CA GLU A 139 35.25 -15.33 19.53
C GLU A 139 33.76 -15.68 19.49
N PHE A 140 32.95 -14.94 20.23
CA PHE A 140 31.48 -15.00 20.20
C PHE A 140 31.01 -13.89 19.30
N THR A 141 30.25 -14.21 18.27
CA THR A 141 29.60 -13.21 17.40
C THR A 141 28.12 -13.21 17.77
N PHE A 142 27.62 -12.10 18.28
CA PHE A 142 26.20 -11.84 18.33
C PHE A 142 25.74 -11.55 16.91
N ALA A 143 24.74 -12.28 16.45
CA ALA A 143 24.03 -11.91 15.24
C ALA A 143 23.32 -10.59 15.54
N ASP A 144 23.94 -9.48 15.14
CA ASP A 144 23.26 -8.20 15.05
C ASP A 144 22.32 -8.26 13.86
N CYS A 145 21.10 -7.77 14.03
CA CYS A 145 20.17 -7.57 12.94
C CYS A 145 19.51 -6.22 13.16
N ASP A 146 19.49 -5.41 12.11
CA ASP A 146 18.72 -4.19 12.05
C ASP A 146 17.89 -4.21 10.77
N ILE A 147 16.62 -3.85 10.89
CA ILE A 147 15.61 -3.95 9.84
C ILE A 147 14.81 -2.67 9.79
N ASP A 148 14.63 -2.13 8.59
CA ASP A 148 13.85 -0.92 8.34
C ASP A 148 12.67 -1.25 7.42
N ILE A 149 11.50 -0.68 7.72
CA ILE A 149 10.32 -0.68 6.85
C ILE A 149 9.75 0.72 6.69
N THR A 150 9.29 1.06 5.48
CA THR A 150 8.70 2.37 5.20
C THR A 150 7.18 2.34 5.31
N ALA A 151 6.60 3.46 5.76
CA ALA A 151 5.15 3.65 5.78
C ALA A 151 4.51 3.43 4.40
N VAL A 152 3.31 2.86 4.41
CA VAL A 152 2.55 2.50 3.21
C VAL A 152 1.24 3.28 3.19
N THR A 153 0.87 3.82 2.03
CA THR A 153 -0.48 4.34 1.78
C THR A 153 -1.07 3.55 0.65
N VAL A 154 -2.28 3.03 0.83
CA VAL A 154 -2.97 2.16 -0.12
C VAL A 154 -4.45 2.51 -0.15
N GLU A 155 -5.10 2.41 -1.31
CA GLU A 155 -6.55 2.56 -1.39
C GLU A 155 -7.26 1.29 -0.89
N GLU A 156 -8.49 1.44 -0.40
CA GLU A 156 -9.36 0.29 -0.10
C GLU A 156 -9.50 -0.62 -1.34
N GLY A 157 -9.34 -1.93 -1.13
CA GLY A 157 -9.29 -2.95 -2.17
C GLY A 157 -7.95 -3.09 -2.90
N ALA A 158 -7.06 -2.09 -2.88
CA ALA A 158 -5.79 -2.11 -3.60
C ALA A 158 -4.68 -2.83 -2.82
N THR A 159 -3.62 -3.27 -3.52
CA THR A 159 -2.44 -3.90 -2.92
C THR A 159 -1.18 -3.13 -3.30
N GLN A 160 -0.41 -2.68 -2.30
CA GLN A 160 0.89 -2.04 -2.48
C GLN A 160 2.01 -2.95 -1.94
N THR A 161 3.08 -3.14 -2.72
CA THR A 161 4.27 -3.84 -2.24
C THR A 161 5.01 -3.02 -1.18
N ALA A 162 5.30 -3.64 -0.03
CA ALA A 162 6.18 -3.12 0.99
C ALA A 162 7.47 -3.97 1.02
N THR A 163 8.62 -3.31 1.10
CA THR A 163 9.93 -3.96 1.08
C THR A 163 10.66 -3.70 2.39
N ALA A 164 11.01 -4.77 3.11
CA ALA A 164 11.84 -4.67 4.31
C ALA A 164 13.33 -4.66 3.93
N VAL A 165 14.08 -3.72 4.51
CA VAL A 165 15.51 -3.54 4.23
C VAL A 165 16.33 -3.92 5.45
N ILE A 166 17.20 -4.91 5.30
CA ILE A 166 18.17 -5.27 6.34
C ILE A 166 19.32 -4.27 6.28
N THR A 167 19.45 -3.42 7.29
CA THR A 167 20.46 -2.35 7.38
C THR A 167 21.77 -2.85 7.99
N SER A 168 21.71 -3.84 8.87
CA SER A 168 22.86 -4.56 9.41
C SER A 168 22.54 -6.05 9.62
N GLY A 169 23.57 -6.90 9.53
CA GLY A 169 23.42 -8.35 9.77
C GLY A 169 22.90 -9.17 8.60
N SER A 170 22.33 -10.33 8.92
CA SER A 170 21.65 -11.23 7.99
C SER A 170 20.50 -11.93 8.68
N VAL A 171 19.38 -12.10 7.98
CA VAL A 171 18.21 -12.86 8.44
C VAL A 171 17.97 -14.07 7.53
N ASP A 172 17.40 -15.12 8.10
CA ASP A 172 16.95 -16.30 7.35
C ASP A 172 15.56 -16.08 6.73
N GLN A 173 14.75 -15.24 7.37
CA GLN A 173 13.35 -14.99 7.05
C GLN A 173 12.92 -13.63 7.58
N VAL A 174 11.97 -12.99 6.91
CA VAL A 174 11.23 -11.83 7.41
C VAL A 174 9.75 -12.19 7.50
N ASP A 175 9.17 -11.97 8.68
CA ASP A 175 7.74 -12.13 8.92
C ASP A 175 7.05 -10.77 8.95
N PHE A 176 5.87 -10.69 8.34
CA PHE A 176 5.04 -9.51 8.22
C PHE A 176 3.70 -9.71 8.91
N SER A 177 3.23 -8.70 9.65
CA SER A 177 1.90 -8.72 10.26
C SER A 177 1.27 -7.33 10.37
N ILE A 178 -0.07 -7.28 10.38
CA ILE A 178 -0.83 -6.04 10.59
C ILE A 178 -1.39 -6.01 12.01
N THR A 179 -1.25 -4.87 12.68
CA THR A 179 -1.98 -4.53 13.91
C THR A 179 -2.86 -3.33 13.64
N ASP A 180 -4.18 -3.54 13.61
CA ASP A 180 -5.15 -2.48 13.36
C ASP A 180 -5.19 -1.46 14.51
N GLU A 181 -5.21 -0.16 14.18
CA GLU A 181 -5.47 0.88 15.17
C GLU A 181 -6.96 1.21 15.24
N SER A 182 -7.59 1.48 14.09
CA SER A 182 -9.05 1.66 13.95
C SER A 182 -9.44 1.88 12.47
N PRO A 183 -10.44 1.17 11.91
CA PRO A 183 -11.22 0.06 12.48
C PRO A 183 -10.50 -1.30 12.39
N ALA A 184 -11.04 -2.35 13.03
CA ALA A 184 -10.49 -3.70 12.88
C ALA A 184 -10.67 -4.25 11.44
N GLY A 185 -9.63 -4.91 10.95
CA GLY A 185 -9.47 -5.34 9.56
C GLY A 185 -9.27 -4.16 8.63
N THR A 186 -8.36 -3.24 8.96
CA THR A 186 -7.99 -2.10 8.08
C THR A 186 -7.14 -2.58 6.92
N ALA A 187 -6.18 -3.48 7.16
CA ALA A 187 -5.29 -4.00 6.12
C ALA A 187 -4.88 -5.45 6.38
N SER A 188 -4.40 -6.10 5.32
CA SER A 188 -3.83 -7.46 5.37
C SER A 188 -2.52 -7.53 4.58
N VAL A 189 -1.73 -8.58 4.83
CA VAL A 189 -0.43 -8.81 4.18
C VAL A 189 -0.34 -10.19 3.56
N ASN A 190 0.30 -10.30 2.40
CA ASN A 190 0.57 -11.57 1.73
C ASN A 190 1.82 -11.45 0.81
N PRO A 191 2.86 -12.28 1.00
CA PRO A 191 2.98 -13.33 2.01
C PRO A 191 3.18 -12.77 3.43
N VAL A 192 2.79 -13.55 4.43
CA VAL A 192 3.07 -13.27 5.86
C VAL A 192 4.53 -13.56 6.24
N SER A 193 5.26 -14.26 5.36
CA SER A 193 6.63 -14.70 5.57
C SER A 193 7.37 -14.74 4.23
N ASP A 194 8.55 -14.14 4.16
CA ASP A 194 9.43 -14.18 2.98
C ASP A 194 10.83 -14.70 3.35
N LEU A 195 11.34 -15.61 2.53
CA LEU A 195 12.63 -16.30 2.71
C LEU A 195 13.69 -15.80 1.71
N THR A 196 13.31 -14.89 0.80
CA THR A 196 14.16 -14.46 -0.31
C THR A 196 14.36 -12.96 -0.30
N SER A 197 15.61 -12.52 -0.43
CA SER A 197 15.94 -11.10 -0.58
C SER A 197 15.77 -10.65 -2.05
N PRO A 198 15.17 -9.47 -2.32
CA PRO A 198 14.61 -8.50 -1.36
C PRO A 198 13.35 -9.05 -0.68
N TYR A 199 13.22 -8.81 0.64
CA TYR A 199 12.11 -9.32 1.45
C TYR A 199 10.88 -8.43 1.24
N GLU A 200 9.82 -8.99 0.65
CA GLU A 200 8.66 -8.23 0.19
C GLU A 200 7.33 -8.85 0.65
N THR A 201 6.36 -7.99 0.91
CA THR A 201 4.96 -8.39 1.11
C THR A 201 4.01 -7.46 0.36
N GLY A 202 2.88 -7.98 -0.10
CA GLY A 202 1.77 -7.16 -0.58
C GLY A 202 0.88 -6.73 0.58
N VAL A 203 0.81 -5.42 0.85
CA VAL A 203 -0.12 -4.81 1.81
C VAL A 203 -1.42 -4.48 1.09
N THR A 204 -2.51 -5.14 1.45
CA THR A 204 -3.85 -4.90 0.88
C THR A 204 -4.66 -4.03 1.82
N GLY A 205 -5.23 -2.94 1.32
CA GLY A 205 -6.19 -2.12 2.07
C GLY A 205 -7.54 -2.82 2.11
N ASP A 206 -7.99 -3.21 3.30
CA ASP A 206 -9.27 -3.92 3.45
C ASP A 206 -10.41 -2.99 3.88
N LYS A 207 -10.09 -1.93 4.66
CA LYS A 207 -11.04 -0.88 5.08
C LYS A 207 -10.33 0.44 5.29
N VAL A 208 -11.01 1.55 4.98
CA VAL A 208 -10.52 2.90 5.30
C VAL A 208 -10.15 3.03 6.77
N GLY A 209 -8.92 3.46 7.06
CA GLY A 209 -8.41 3.55 8.42
C GLY A 209 -6.89 3.62 8.51
N THR A 210 -6.39 3.43 9.73
CA THR A 210 -4.95 3.31 10.00
C THR A 210 -4.62 1.99 10.71
N ALA A 211 -3.49 1.42 10.34
CA ALA A 211 -2.93 0.23 10.95
C ALA A 211 -1.41 0.33 11.01
N ASN A 212 -0.77 -0.62 11.71
CA ASN A 212 0.69 -0.73 11.78
C ASN A 212 1.14 -2.02 11.08
N LEU A 213 2.09 -1.88 10.15
CA LEU A 213 2.83 -2.98 9.53
C LEU A 213 4.02 -3.30 10.42
N ASN A 214 3.95 -4.41 11.13
CA ASN A 214 5.06 -4.93 11.92
C ASN A 214 5.87 -5.90 11.06
N VAL A 215 7.19 -5.76 11.13
CA VAL A 215 8.15 -6.58 10.43
C VAL A 215 9.11 -7.18 11.44
N SER A 216 9.33 -8.50 11.38
CA SER A 216 10.21 -9.23 12.29
C SER A 216 11.24 -10.03 11.50
N GLY A 217 12.52 -9.75 11.70
CA GLY A 217 13.62 -10.50 11.11
C GLY A 217 14.02 -11.70 11.98
N ILE A 218 14.02 -12.89 11.38
CA ILE A 218 14.22 -14.18 12.06
C ILE A 218 15.58 -14.77 11.69
N VAL A 219 16.35 -15.21 12.70
CA VAL A 219 17.61 -15.95 12.55
C VAL A 219 17.55 -17.22 13.37
N GLY A 220 17.75 -18.38 12.75
CA GLY A 220 17.70 -19.68 13.40
C GLY A 220 16.32 -20.00 14.02
N GLY A 221 15.25 -19.42 13.48
CA GLY A 221 13.88 -19.57 14.00
C GLY A 221 13.55 -18.70 15.22
N THR A 222 14.42 -17.76 15.59
CA THR A 222 14.19 -16.78 16.66
C THR A 222 14.12 -15.38 16.08
N GLU A 223 13.16 -14.57 16.52
CA GLU A 223 13.10 -13.15 16.18
C GLU A 223 14.29 -12.41 16.77
N MET A 224 15.06 -11.72 15.92
CA MET A 224 16.29 -11.01 16.32
C MET A 224 16.14 -9.48 16.26
N CYS A 225 15.28 -8.99 15.38
CA CYS A 225 15.10 -7.59 15.04
C CYS A 225 13.67 -7.35 14.60
N SER A 226 13.13 -6.17 14.85
CA SER A 226 11.81 -5.78 14.37
C SER A 226 11.70 -4.29 14.17
N ASP A 227 10.80 -3.91 13.26
CA ASP A 227 10.44 -2.52 12.99
C ASP A 227 8.94 -2.40 12.68
N VAL A 228 8.42 -1.19 12.80
CA VAL A 228 7.00 -0.88 12.65
C VAL A 228 6.82 0.36 11.78
N ALA A 229 6.05 0.19 10.70
CA ALA A 229 5.66 1.27 9.80
C ALA A 229 4.14 1.51 9.85
N GLY A 230 3.73 2.78 9.70
CA GLY A 230 2.31 3.12 9.57
C GLY A 230 1.74 2.69 8.21
N VAL A 231 0.52 2.15 8.22
CA VAL A 231 -0.31 1.86 7.05
C VAL A 231 -1.52 2.78 7.09
N THR A 232 -1.71 3.57 6.04
CA THR A 232 -2.92 4.39 5.86
C THR A 232 -3.72 3.83 4.70
N VAL A 233 -4.96 3.43 4.98
CA VAL A 233 -5.90 2.99 3.95
C VAL A 233 -6.86 4.13 3.67
N THR A 234 -6.83 4.63 2.43
CA THR A 234 -7.71 5.71 1.98
C THR A 234 -8.93 5.15 1.27
N ALA A 235 -10.04 5.91 1.27
CA ALA A 235 -11.19 5.56 0.44
C ALA A 235 -10.77 5.47 -1.03
N ALA A 236 -11.44 4.59 -1.76
CA ALA A 236 -11.31 4.52 -3.21
C ALA A 236 -11.62 5.89 -3.85
N GLY A 237 -10.80 6.29 -4.83
CA GLY A 237 -11.07 7.49 -5.60
C GLY A 237 -12.36 7.38 -6.41
N ALA A 238 -12.94 8.53 -6.76
CA ALA A 238 -14.08 8.58 -7.67
C ALA A 238 -13.74 7.96 -9.02
N TRP A 239 -14.68 7.21 -9.58
CA TRP A 239 -14.55 6.57 -10.88
C TRP A 239 -15.89 6.60 -11.61
N TRP A 240 -15.84 6.33 -12.91
CA TRP A 240 -17.00 6.41 -13.77
C TRP A 240 -17.10 5.18 -14.69
N GLN A 241 -18.32 4.87 -15.09
CA GLN A 241 -18.62 3.67 -15.87
C GLN A 241 -19.60 4.00 -16.97
N VAL A 242 -19.55 3.22 -18.05
CA VAL A 242 -20.52 3.32 -19.14
C VAL A 242 -21.19 1.98 -19.41
N LYS A 243 -22.31 1.99 -20.13
CA LYS A 243 -23.01 0.79 -20.59
C LYS A 243 -23.47 0.96 -22.02
N ASP A 244 -23.09 0.01 -22.88
CA ASP A 244 -23.40 -0.01 -24.31
C ASP A 244 -22.97 1.26 -25.06
N ALA A 245 -22.02 2.02 -24.51
CA ALA A 245 -21.70 3.36 -24.99
C ALA A 245 -20.34 3.42 -25.66
N ASP A 246 -20.28 4.12 -26.79
CA ASP A 246 -19.02 4.52 -27.39
C ASP A 246 -18.43 5.69 -26.60
N VAL A 247 -17.17 5.59 -26.22
CA VAL A 247 -16.44 6.63 -25.48
C VAL A 247 -15.33 7.15 -26.37
N GLY A 248 -15.21 8.47 -26.54
CA GLY A 248 -14.16 9.08 -27.33
C GLY A 248 -13.47 10.20 -26.57
N VAL A 249 -12.17 10.08 -26.35
CA VAL A 249 -11.36 11.12 -25.69
C VAL A 249 -10.14 11.51 -26.52
N ALA A 250 -9.86 12.82 -26.57
CA ALA A 250 -8.67 13.37 -27.22
C ALA A 250 -7.46 13.37 -26.26
N GLY A 251 -7.11 12.20 -25.74
CA GLY A 251 -6.06 12.01 -24.75
C GLY A 251 -6.08 10.60 -24.16
N GLY A 252 -5.57 10.46 -22.94
CA GLY A 252 -5.69 9.22 -22.17
C GLY A 252 -7.14 8.96 -21.72
N LEU A 253 -7.52 7.69 -21.66
CA LEU A 253 -8.82 7.26 -21.16
C LEU A 253 -8.62 6.54 -19.83
N VAL A 254 -8.97 7.21 -18.74
CA VAL A 254 -8.74 6.70 -17.39
C VAL A 254 -10.04 6.72 -16.58
N SER A 255 -10.30 5.61 -15.89
CA SER A 255 -11.32 5.49 -14.83
C SER A 255 -10.80 4.49 -13.82
N SER A 256 -10.40 4.92 -12.63
CA SER A 256 -9.74 4.04 -11.66
C SER A 256 -10.76 3.16 -10.92
N ILE A 257 -11.28 2.12 -11.59
CA ILE A 257 -12.26 1.23 -10.98
C ILE A 257 -11.59 0.50 -9.80
N PRO A 258 -12.17 0.56 -8.59
CA PRO A 258 -11.55 0.00 -7.40
C PRO A 258 -11.39 -1.52 -7.50
N ALA A 259 -10.30 -2.03 -6.92
CA ALA A 259 -10.07 -3.48 -6.88
C ALA A 259 -11.12 -4.23 -6.01
N GLY A 260 -11.77 -3.53 -5.07
CA GLY A 260 -12.89 -4.03 -4.27
C GLY A 260 -14.21 -4.19 -5.03
N CYS A 261 -14.35 -3.58 -6.22
CA CYS A 261 -15.56 -3.62 -7.04
C CYS A 261 -15.97 -5.06 -7.38
N SER A 262 -16.94 -5.55 -6.61
CA SER A 262 -17.57 -6.86 -6.76
C SER A 262 -19.05 -6.74 -6.37
N ASP A 263 -19.89 -7.69 -6.83
CA ASP A 263 -21.37 -7.75 -6.67
C ASP A 263 -21.94 -6.88 -5.53
N PRO A 264 -22.75 -5.84 -5.82
CA PRO A 264 -23.45 -5.53 -7.08
C PRO A 264 -22.61 -4.80 -8.14
N CYS A 265 -21.34 -4.48 -7.86
CA CYS A 265 -20.45 -3.81 -8.79
C CYS A 265 -19.94 -4.80 -9.87
N ASP A 266 -19.89 -4.37 -11.14
CA ASP A 266 -19.22 -5.11 -12.22
C ASP A 266 -17.90 -4.36 -12.56
N PRO A 267 -16.72 -4.99 -12.38
CA PRO A 267 -15.39 -4.35 -12.55
C PRO A 267 -15.00 -4.10 -14.01
N LYS A 268 -15.98 -3.74 -14.84
CA LYS A 268 -15.83 -3.46 -16.27
C LYS A 268 -16.09 -1.99 -16.54
N PHE A 269 -15.20 -1.33 -17.25
CA PHE A 269 -15.40 0.07 -17.62
C PHE A 269 -16.65 0.30 -18.50
N ASN A 270 -16.93 -0.62 -19.44
CA ASN A 270 -18.03 -0.49 -20.39
C ASN A 270 -18.93 -1.73 -20.33
N LEU A 271 -20.05 -1.67 -19.61
CA LEU A 271 -20.95 -2.79 -19.44
C LEU A 271 -21.63 -3.18 -20.76
N VAL A 272 -21.92 -4.47 -20.88
CA VAL A 272 -22.64 -5.02 -22.03
C VAL A 272 -24.09 -4.54 -22.01
N GLY A 273 -24.53 -3.96 -23.13
CA GLY A 273 -25.92 -3.54 -23.32
C GLY A 273 -26.87 -4.68 -23.63
N GLU A 274 -28.15 -4.34 -23.85
CA GLU A 274 -29.17 -5.30 -24.27
C GLU A 274 -28.85 -5.98 -25.61
N GLY A 275 -28.06 -5.30 -26.46
CA GLY A 275 -27.55 -5.84 -27.73
C GLY A 275 -26.54 -6.97 -27.58
N GLY A 276 -26.05 -7.25 -26.36
CA GLY A 276 -25.09 -8.30 -26.07
C GLY A 276 -23.63 -7.93 -26.36
N TYR A 277 -23.35 -6.66 -26.65
CA TYR A 277 -22.01 -6.14 -26.83
C TYR A 277 -21.82 -4.87 -25.98
N PRO A 278 -20.58 -4.56 -25.55
CA PRO A 278 -20.25 -3.23 -25.07
C PRO A 278 -20.05 -2.26 -26.25
N GLY A 279 -20.01 -0.97 -25.97
CA GLY A 279 -19.57 0.02 -26.95
C GLY A 279 -18.05 0.02 -27.16
N VAL A 280 -17.56 0.91 -28.01
CA VAL A 280 -16.15 1.04 -28.35
C VAL A 280 -15.50 2.17 -27.54
N SER A 281 -14.44 1.83 -26.81
CA SER A 281 -13.61 2.83 -26.13
C SER A 281 -12.51 3.34 -27.06
N ILE A 282 -12.50 4.64 -27.32
CA ILE A 282 -11.57 5.30 -28.24
C ILE A 282 -10.78 6.34 -27.46
N HIS A 283 -9.46 6.26 -27.53
CA HIS A 283 -8.54 7.24 -26.98
C HIS A 283 -7.58 7.70 -28.07
N SER A 284 -6.91 8.83 -27.88
CA SER A 284 -5.89 9.29 -28.82
C SER A 284 -4.73 9.93 -28.08
N GLY A 285 -3.61 9.22 -28.04
CA GLY A 285 -2.49 9.57 -27.17
C GLY A 285 -2.77 9.25 -25.69
N GLY A 286 -1.76 9.47 -24.83
CA GLY A 286 -1.85 9.16 -23.40
C GLY A 286 -1.89 7.65 -23.09
N THR A 287 -2.26 7.33 -21.85
CA THR A 287 -2.42 5.96 -21.35
C THR A 287 -3.90 5.63 -21.19
N THR A 288 -4.25 4.36 -21.41
CA THR A 288 -5.52 3.80 -20.95
C THR A 288 -5.32 3.11 -19.61
N GLY A 289 -6.21 3.34 -18.65
CA GLY A 289 -6.13 2.69 -17.34
C GLY A 289 -7.51 2.60 -16.70
N PHE A 290 -7.93 1.41 -16.29
CA PHE A 290 -9.26 1.20 -15.73
C PHE A 290 -9.24 0.80 -14.25
N GLY A 291 -8.11 0.98 -13.55
CA GLY A 291 -7.88 0.51 -12.19
C GLY A 291 -6.78 -0.54 -12.11
N GLU A 292 -6.35 -0.88 -10.90
CA GLU A 292 -5.32 -1.90 -10.64
C GLU A 292 -5.93 -3.29 -10.36
N GLY A 293 -5.18 -4.36 -10.63
CA GLY A 293 -5.60 -5.73 -10.34
C GLY A 293 -6.80 -6.23 -11.17
N SER A 294 -7.71 -6.96 -10.53
CA SER A 294 -8.96 -7.45 -11.13
C SER A 294 -10.08 -6.41 -11.21
N GLY A 295 -9.87 -5.21 -10.64
CA GLY A 295 -10.91 -4.17 -10.48
C GLY A 295 -11.30 -3.46 -11.77
N GLY A 296 -10.42 -3.48 -12.78
CA GLY A 296 -10.57 -2.64 -13.97
C GLY A 296 -10.28 -3.34 -15.28
N VAL A 297 -11.29 -3.91 -15.94
CA VAL A 297 -11.14 -4.42 -17.31
C VAL A 297 -12.08 -3.70 -18.28
N VAL A 298 -11.74 -3.69 -19.56
CA VAL A 298 -12.77 -3.41 -20.57
C VAL A 298 -13.62 -4.67 -20.70
N ALA A 299 -14.94 -4.53 -20.83
CA ALA A 299 -15.83 -5.68 -20.95
C ALA A 299 -15.46 -6.58 -22.12
N ASP A 300 -15.88 -7.84 -22.07
CA ASP A 300 -15.66 -8.80 -23.15
C ASP A 300 -16.76 -8.67 -24.22
N PRO A 301 -16.43 -8.39 -25.49
CA PRO A 301 -15.09 -8.19 -26.06
C PRO A 301 -14.45 -6.84 -25.74
N ALA A 302 -13.16 -6.86 -25.37
CA ALA A 302 -12.41 -5.70 -24.91
C ALA A 302 -12.01 -4.75 -26.06
N TRP A 303 -12.97 -3.99 -26.56
CA TRP A 303 -12.76 -3.04 -27.67
C TRP A 303 -12.16 -1.72 -27.19
N ILE A 304 -10.84 -1.58 -27.39
CA ILE A 304 -10.11 -0.33 -27.22
C ILE A 304 -9.44 0.03 -28.55
N ALA A 305 -9.63 1.27 -29.00
CA ALA A 305 -8.99 1.79 -30.20
C ALA A 305 -8.14 3.03 -29.86
N ASP A 306 -6.88 3.02 -30.31
CA ASP A 306 -6.04 4.22 -30.36
C ASP A 306 -6.27 4.92 -31.70
N SER A 307 -7.17 5.92 -31.69
CA SER A 307 -7.55 6.68 -32.87
C SER A 307 -8.00 8.07 -32.49
N ALA A 308 -7.49 9.08 -33.20
CA ALA A 308 -7.95 10.45 -33.05
C ALA A 308 -9.22 10.72 -33.87
N TYR A 309 -10.14 11.49 -33.31
CA TYR A 309 -11.23 12.08 -34.07
C TYR A 309 -10.68 13.11 -35.07
N ASN A 310 -10.85 12.83 -36.36
CA ASN A 310 -10.46 13.72 -37.46
C ASN A 310 -11.68 14.23 -38.26
N GLY A 311 -12.88 14.08 -37.70
CA GLY A 311 -14.12 14.52 -38.33
C GLY A 311 -14.38 16.01 -38.14
N PRO A 312 -15.47 16.55 -38.73
CA PRO A 312 -15.89 17.92 -38.50
C PRO A 312 -16.40 18.11 -37.06
N THR A 313 -16.12 19.26 -36.46
CA THR A 313 -16.73 19.64 -35.18
C THR A 313 -18.20 19.97 -35.41
N TYR A 314 -19.10 19.30 -34.69
CA TYR A 314 -20.53 19.58 -34.67
C TYR A 314 -20.85 20.46 -33.46
N ASP A 315 -20.47 21.74 -33.57
CA ASP A 315 -20.61 22.76 -32.54
C ASP A 315 -21.99 23.46 -32.58
N TYR A 316 -22.23 24.39 -31.66
CA TYR A 316 -23.44 25.19 -31.61
C TYR A 316 -23.70 25.87 -32.95
N ASP A 317 -22.67 26.50 -33.53
CA ASP A 317 -22.81 27.25 -34.78
C ASP A 317 -23.19 26.32 -35.95
N PHE A 318 -22.74 25.06 -35.97
CA PHE A 318 -23.18 24.04 -36.91
C PHE A 318 -24.68 23.77 -36.78
N PHE A 319 -25.17 23.46 -35.58
CA PHE A 319 -26.59 23.14 -35.39
C PHE A 319 -27.49 24.37 -35.56
N ALA A 320 -27.05 25.55 -35.11
CA ALA A 320 -27.78 26.81 -35.28
C ALA A 320 -28.03 27.16 -36.75
N ARG A 321 -27.16 26.72 -37.67
CA ARG A 321 -27.38 26.87 -39.13
C ARG A 321 -28.34 25.84 -39.70
N ALA A 322 -28.51 24.70 -39.05
CA ALA A 322 -29.35 23.59 -39.51
C ALA A 322 -30.81 23.73 -39.06
N VAL A 323 -31.05 24.39 -37.92
CA VAL A 323 -32.41 24.58 -37.38
C VAL A 323 -33.23 25.61 -38.18
N PRO A 324 -34.57 25.52 -38.18
CA PRO A 324 -35.43 26.48 -38.86
C PRO A 324 -35.19 27.90 -38.35
N SER A 325 -35.06 28.88 -39.26
CA SER A 325 -34.80 30.28 -38.88
C SER A 325 -35.88 30.87 -37.95
N ALA A 326 -37.10 30.33 -37.97
CA ALA A 326 -38.19 30.73 -37.09
C ALA A 326 -37.86 30.53 -35.60
N VAL A 327 -37.00 29.57 -35.26
CA VAL A 327 -36.52 29.31 -33.89
C VAL A 327 -35.76 30.52 -33.30
N PHE A 328 -35.24 31.42 -34.13
CA PHE A 328 -34.54 32.62 -33.65
C PHE A 328 -35.39 33.88 -33.72
N THR A 329 -36.53 33.84 -34.42
CA THR A 329 -37.34 35.04 -34.70
C THR A 329 -38.74 34.97 -34.09
N ASP A 330 -39.27 33.77 -33.83
CA ASP A 330 -40.58 33.59 -33.24
C ASP A 330 -40.54 33.87 -31.73
N PRO A 331 -41.30 34.84 -31.21
CA PRO A 331 -41.31 35.14 -29.78
C PRO A 331 -41.65 33.94 -28.88
N SER A 332 -42.39 32.93 -29.37
CA SER A 332 -42.73 31.73 -28.58
C SER A 332 -41.57 30.75 -28.42
N SER A 333 -40.49 30.93 -29.18
CA SER A 333 -39.25 30.14 -29.03
C SER A 333 -38.24 30.82 -28.08
N VAL A 334 -38.39 32.12 -27.81
CA VAL A 334 -37.37 32.89 -27.10
C VAL A 334 -37.59 32.86 -25.59
N ILE A 335 -36.61 32.32 -24.87
CA ILE A 335 -36.56 32.42 -23.41
C ILE A 335 -35.97 33.78 -23.04
N THR A 336 -36.81 34.69 -22.54
CA THR A 336 -36.40 36.06 -22.18
C THR A 336 -35.86 36.18 -20.76
N SER A 337 -36.28 35.31 -19.84
CA SER A 337 -35.69 35.14 -18.51
C SER A 337 -34.39 34.35 -18.57
N GLY A 338 -33.46 34.59 -17.65
CA GLY A 338 -32.27 33.74 -17.48
C GLY A 338 -32.56 32.36 -16.88
N GLN A 339 -33.83 32.00 -16.76
CA GLN A 339 -34.28 30.75 -16.16
C GLN A 339 -35.57 30.28 -16.82
N ILE A 340 -35.79 28.96 -16.84
CA ILE A 340 -37.03 28.31 -17.27
C ILE A 340 -37.33 27.16 -16.32
N ASN A 341 -38.61 26.88 -16.04
CA ASN A 341 -38.95 25.68 -15.27
C ASN A 341 -39.02 24.47 -16.21
N GLY A 342 -38.60 23.29 -15.73
CA GLY A 342 -38.63 22.05 -16.49
C GLY A 342 -40.01 21.71 -17.06
N GLY A 343 -41.08 21.98 -16.30
CA GLY A 343 -42.46 21.79 -16.77
C GLY A 343 -42.91 22.72 -17.90
N ASP A 344 -42.23 23.85 -18.10
CA ASP A 344 -42.56 24.82 -19.16
C ASP A 344 -41.94 24.42 -20.50
N LEU A 345 -40.97 23.50 -20.52
CA LEU A 345 -40.22 23.09 -21.71
C LEU A 345 -41.10 22.50 -22.82
N GLN A 346 -42.28 21.97 -22.50
CA GLN A 346 -43.23 21.41 -23.47
C GLN A 346 -44.09 22.46 -24.20
N SER A 347 -43.96 23.75 -23.88
CA SER A 347 -44.87 24.81 -24.35
C SER A 347 -44.29 25.81 -25.36
N GLY A 348 -43.11 25.51 -25.91
CA GLY A 348 -42.37 26.39 -26.83
C GLY A 348 -42.88 26.41 -28.27
N TYR A 349 -42.07 26.97 -29.16
CA TYR A 349 -42.37 27.00 -30.59
C TYR A 349 -42.37 25.58 -31.18
N SER A 350 -43.49 25.14 -31.73
CA SER A 350 -43.58 23.81 -32.34
C SER A 350 -43.34 23.85 -33.84
N SER A 351 -42.38 23.06 -34.32
CA SER A 351 -42.10 22.88 -35.75
C SER A 351 -41.45 21.53 -36.01
N GLY A 352 -41.87 20.86 -37.09
CA GLY A 352 -41.32 19.56 -37.48
C GLY A 352 -41.64 18.41 -36.51
N GLY A 353 -42.56 18.60 -35.57
CA GLY A 353 -42.85 17.65 -34.48
C GLY A 353 -42.12 17.96 -33.17
N TYR A 354 -41.18 18.91 -33.18
CA TYR A 354 -40.37 19.28 -32.02
C TYR A 354 -40.81 20.61 -31.42
N THR A 355 -40.60 20.74 -30.12
CA THR A 355 -40.71 22.00 -29.37
C THR A 355 -39.33 22.63 -29.26
N TRP A 356 -39.18 23.83 -29.79
CA TRP A 356 -37.91 24.55 -29.88
C TRP A 356 -37.85 25.71 -28.91
N TRP A 357 -36.71 25.83 -28.25
CA TRP A 357 -36.35 26.98 -27.42
C TRP A 357 -35.00 27.56 -27.82
N TYR A 358 -34.90 28.88 -27.70
CA TYR A 358 -33.70 29.66 -27.93
C TYR A 358 -33.49 30.64 -26.77
N ARG A 359 -32.25 30.68 -26.26
CA ARG A 359 -31.79 31.67 -25.29
C ARG A 359 -30.55 32.38 -25.83
N ASP A 360 -30.63 33.70 -25.87
CA ASP A 360 -29.45 34.55 -26.05
C ASP A 360 -28.87 34.93 -24.67
N GLY A 361 -27.74 34.33 -24.31
CA GLY A 361 -27.11 34.41 -22.99
C GLY A 361 -27.30 33.14 -22.16
N ASP A 362 -27.05 33.24 -20.86
CA ASP A 362 -27.10 32.10 -19.95
C ASP A 362 -28.55 31.65 -19.66
N LEU A 363 -28.70 30.36 -19.37
CA LEU A 363 -29.96 29.71 -19.01
C LEU A 363 -29.79 28.79 -17.80
N ILE A 364 -30.75 28.86 -16.87
CA ILE A 364 -30.90 27.90 -15.78
C ILE A 364 -32.21 27.13 -15.97
N ILE A 365 -32.15 25.80 -15.99
CA ILE A 365 -33.34 24.94 -15.94
C ILE A 365 -33.61 24.58 -14.48
N ASN A 366 -34.73 25.08 -13.96
CA ASN A 366 -35.18 24.85 -12.58
C ASN A 366 -36.33 23.84 -12.53
N GLY A 367 -36.38 23.02 -11.49
CA GLY A 367 -37.44 22.02 -11.32
C GLY A 367 -37.33 20.87 -12.33
N ALA A 368 -37.86 19.71 -11.96
CA ALA A 368 -37.81 18.53 -12.81
C ALA A 368 -38.55 18.72 -14.14
N ALA A 369 -37.93 18.30 -15.23
CA ALA A 369 -38.52 18.25 -16.56
C ALA A 369 -38.93 16.81 -16.88
N VAL A 370 -40.19 16.46 -16.60
CA VAL A 370 -40.76 15.16 -16.99
C VAL A 370 -41.45 15.33 -18.34
N LEU A 371 -40.71 15.09 -19.41
CA LEU A 371 -41.13 15.41 -20.78
C LEU A 371 -42.01 14.33 -21.40
N GLY A 372 -41.97 13.09 -20.90
CA GLY A 372 -42.76 11.99 -21.43
C GLY A 372 -42.49 11.75 -22.91
N ASP A 373 -43.54 11.73 -23.73
CA ASP A 373 -43.46 11.55 -25.20
C ASP A 373 -43.13 12.86 -25.95
N ALA A 374 -42.78 13.95 -25.26
CA ALA A 374 -42.50 15.23 -25.91
C ALA A 374 -41.08 15.27 -26.49
N ASP A 375 -40.96 15.83 -27.68
CA ASP A 375 -39.68 16.11 -28.33
C ASP A 375 -39.31 17.59 -28.13
N VAL A 376 -38.22 17.87 -27.40
CA VAL A 376 -37.80 19.22 -26.99
C VAL A 376 -36.35 19.46 -27.34
N ILE A 377 -36.06 20.63 -27.91
CA ILE A 377 -34.70 21.05 -28.25
C ILE A 377 -34.47 22.47 -27.75
N ILE A 378 -33.36 22.67 -27.05
CA ILE A 378 -32.96 23.98 -26.53
C ILE A 378 -31.61 24.40 -27.13
N LEU A 379 -31.55 25.64 -27.62
CA LEU A 379 -30.34 26.29 -28.08
C LEU A 379 -29.97 27.44 -27.14
N VAL A 380 -28.74 27.45 -26.62
CA VAL A 380 -28.26 28.47 -25.67
C VAL A 380 -26.94 29.07 -26.14
N THR A 381 -26.87 30.39 -26.33
CA THR A 381 -25.63 31.07 -26.76
C THR A 381 -24.64 31.32 -25.62
N GLY A 382 -25.11 31.30 -24.37
CA GLY A 382 -24.28 31.35 -23.16
C GLY A 382 -24.09 29.97 -22.53
N ASN A 383 -24.01 29.94 -21.19
CA ASN A 383 -23.91 28.72 -20.40
C ASN A 383 -25.30 28.17 -20.05
N LEU A 384 -25.39 26.85 -19.87
CA LEU A 384 -26.57 26.16 -19.37
C LEU A 384 -26.27 25.57 -17.98
N THR A 385 -27.16 25.80 -17.02
CA THR A 385 -27.15 25.12 -15.72
C THR A 385 -28.40 24.26 -15.59
N ILE A 386 -28.22 22.99 -15.20
CA ILE A 386 -29.30 22.02 -14.99
C ILE A 386 -29.37 21.69 -13.51
N ASN A 387 -30.41 22.17 -12.83
CA ASN A 387 -30.55 22.01 -11.38
C ASN A 387 -31.37 20.76 -10.98
N ASN A 388 -32.02 20.10 -11.93
CA ASN A 388 -32.99 19.04 -11.65
C ASN A 388 -33.03 18.01 -12.78
N LYS A 389 -33.68 16.87 -12.51
CA LYS A 389 -33.85 15.76 -13.44
C LYS A 389 -34.53 16.19 -14.74
N ILE A 390 -34.10 15.62 -15.85
CA ILE A 390 -34.73 15.74 -17.18
C ILE A 390 -34.95 14.33 -17.69
N THR A 391 -36.21 13.91 -17.76
CA THR A 391 -36.57 12.54 -18.15
C THR A 391 -37.57 12.54 -19.29
N ILE A 392 -37.49 11.50 -20.12
CA ILE A 392 -38.33 11.27 -21.29
C ILE A 392 -38.96 9.87 -21.19
N THR A 393 -39.80 9.51 -22.16
CA THR A 393 -40.24 8.12 -22.34
C THR A 393 -39.37 7.45 -23.41
N ASP A 394 -38.66 6.39 -23.01
CA ASP A 394 -37.82 5.58 -23.90
C ASP A 394 -38.53 5.24 -25.21
N GLY A 395 -37.82 5.45 -26.33
CA GLY A 395 -38.33 5.16 -27.67
C GLY A 395 -39.38 6.14 -28.19
N LYS A 396 -39.77 7.16 -27.43
CA LYS A 396 -40.87 8.05 -27.81
C LYS A 396 -40.58 9.53 -27.66
N GLY A 397 -39.92 9.94 -26.59
CA GLY A 397 -39.53 11.32 -26.37
C GLY A 397 -38.13 11.61 -26.92
N PHE A 398 -37.80 12.90 -26.97
CA PHE A 398 -36.48 13.36 -27.33
C PHE A 398 -36.16 14.64 -26.56
N PHE A 399 -34.94 14.74 -26.04
CA PHE A 399 -34.42 15.97 -25.48
C PHE A 399 -33.03 16.25 -26.04
N ALA A 400 -32.78 17.48 -26.46
CA ALA A 400 -31.43 17.94 -26.76
C ALA A 400 -31.15 19.34 -26.20
N ALA A 401 -29.98 19.49 -25.59
CA ALA A 401 -29.39 20.76 -25.22
C ALA A 401 -28.14 21.03 -26.07
N ILE A 402 -28.19 22.10 -26.85
CA ILE A 402 -27.13 22.53 -27.76
C ILE A 402 -26.63 23.89 -27.28
N VAL A 403 -25.43 23.92 -26.71
CA VAL A 403 -24.93 25.03 -25.90
C VAL A 403 -23.60 25.53 -26.41
N LYS A 404 -23.49 26.84 -26.66
CA LYS A 404 -22.23 27.47 -27.10
C LYS A 404 -21.23 27.71 -25.97
N GLY A 405 -21.73 27.86 -24.74
CA GLY A 405 -20.91 27.92 -23.54
C GLY A 405 -20.70 26.54 -22.93
N ASN A 406 -20.65 26.51 -21.60
CA ASN A 406 -20.53 25.31 -20.79
C ASN A 406 -21.91 24.77 -20.39
N ILE A 407 -21.98 23.48 -20.06
CA ILE A 407 -23.10 22.87 -19.35
C ILE A 407 -22.62 22.54 -17.93
N ASN A 408 -23.33 23.04 -16.92
CA ASN A 408 -23.09 22.71 -15.52
C ASN A 408 -24.28 21.92 -15.00
N ILE A 409 -24.05 20.67 -14.58
CA ILE A 409 -25.05 19.81 -13.95
C ILE A 409 -24.85 19.94 -12.45
N ASP A 410 -25.89 20.39 -11.76
CA ASP A 410 -25.87 20.61 -10.31
C ASP A 410 -25.70 19.29 -9.56
N ASP A 411 -24.97 19.32 -8.44
CA ASP A 411 -24.80 18.17 -7.54
C ASP A 411 -26.14 17.62 -7.04
N GLY A 412 -27.16 18.48 -6.92
CA GLY A 412 -28.54 18.13 -6.57
C GLY A 412 -29.26 17.22 -7.58
N VAL A 413 -28.74 17.07 -8.80
CA VAL A 413 -29.21 16.09 -9.79
C VAL A 413 -28.69 14.70 -9.39
N THR A 414 -29.39 14.06 -8.46
CA THR A 414 -28.90 12.85 -7.77
C THR A 414 -29.69 11.59 -8.13
N TYR A 415 -28.96 10.51 -8.36
CA TYR A 415 -29.50 9.15 -8.47
C TYR A 415 -29.91 8.61 -7.11
N THR A 416 -31.06 7.94 -7.08
CA THR A 416 -31.66 7.43 -5.85
C THR A 416 -31.61 5.91 -5.73
N GLY A 417 -31.37 5.19 -6.83
CA GLY A 417 -30.83 3.83 -6.74
C GLY A 417 -29.33 3.94 -6.41
N SER A 418 -28.68 2.93 -5.86
CA SER A 418 -27.22 2.93 -5.77
C SER A 418 -26.77 1.49 -5.58
N PRO A 419 -25.93 0.92 -6.47
CA PRO A 419 -25.37 1.54 -7.68
C PRO A 419 -26.36 1.56 -8.88
N ALA A 420 -26.13 2.48 -9.82
CA ALA A 420 -26.74 2.49 -11.14
C ALA A 420 -26.11 1.41 -12.05
N PRO A 421 -26.88 0.79 -12.96
CA PRO A 421 -28.34 0.93 -13.11
C PRO A 421 -29.06 -0.02 -12.13
N ASP A 422 -30.08 0.49 -11.42
CA ASP A 422 -31.01 -0.33 -10.64
C ASP A 422 -32.33 -0.41 -11.40
N SER A 423 -32.85 -1.63 -11.58
CA SER A 423 -34.18 -1.90 -12.13
C SER A 423 -35.33 -1.11 -11.49
N SER A 424 -35.14 -0.58 -10.27
CA SER A 424 -36.15 0.16 -9.53
C SER A 424 -36.11 1.69 -9.72
N ALA A 425 -35.03 2.25 -10.29
CA ALA A 425 -34.85 3.68 -10.48
C ALA A 425 -34.38 4.02 -11.91
N GLY A 426 -34.99 5.04 -12.50
CA GLY A 426 -34.61 5.55 -13.83
C GLY A 426 -33.45 6.57 -13.76
N PRO A 427 -32.85 6.91 -14.91
CA PRO A 427 -31.81 7.94 -15.01
C PRO A 427 -32.31 9.32 -14.58
N GLU A 428 -31.38 10.17 -14.12
CA GLU A 428 -31.67 11.57 -13.79
C GLU A 428 -31.76 12.44 -15.03
N LEU A 429 -30.91 12.15 -16.00
CA LEU A 429 -30.78 12.91 -17.22
C LEU A 429 -30.93 11.99 -18.42
N GLU A 430 -31.83 12.37 -19.31
CA GLU A 430 -32.08 11.67 -20.55
C GLU A 430 -32.04 12.63 -21.73
N GLY A 431 -31.24 12.30 -22.74
CA GLY A 431 -31.14 13.10 -23.96
C GLY A 431 -29.73 13.30 -24.49
N LEU A 432 -29.61 14.26 -25.41
CA LEU A 432 -28.35 14.68 -26.02
C LEU A 432 -27.91 16.03 -25.42
N TYR A 433 -26.74 16.05 -24.80
CA TYR A 433 -26.16 17.26 -24.21
C TYR A 433 -24.86 17.59 -24.95
N MET A 434 -24.82 18.73 -25.61
CA MET A 434 -23.65 19.18 -26.36
C MET A 434 -23.26 20.59 -25.93
N ALA A 435 -21.99 20.75 -25.57
CA ALA A 435 -21.35 22.01 -25.22
C ALA A 435 -20.14 22.25 -26.14
N ASP A 436 -20.02 23.45 -26.70
CA ASP A 436 -18.77 23.88 -27.34
C ASP A 436 -17.65 24.05 -26.28
N GLY A 437 -18.06 24.45 -25.06
CA GLY A 437 -17.20 24.50 -23.89
C GLY A 437 -17.12 23.15 -23.17
N THR A 438 -17.11 23.20 -21.84
CA THR A 438 -17.03 21.99 -20.99
C THR A 438 -18.40 21.54 -20.52
N ILE A 439 -18.52 20.25 -20.16
CA ILE A 439 -19.62 19.74 -19.35
C ILE A 439 -19.06 19.36 -17.96
N SER A 440 -19.64 19.90 -16.90
CA SER A 440 -19.24 19.68 -15.50
C SER A 440 -20.39 18.98 -14.75
N THR A 441 -20.11 17.91 -14.00
CA THR A 441 -21.13 17.01 -13.41
C THR A 441 -21.39 17.21 -11.91
N GLY A 442 -20.64 18.03 -11.19
CA GLY A 442 -20.72 18.09 -9.74
C GLY A 442 -19.93 19.24 -9.11
N THR A 443 -19.42 19.01 -7.89
CA THR A 443 -18.72 20.05 -7.10
C THR A 443 -17.34 19.65 -6.59
N ASP A 444 -16.80 18.50 -7.01
CA ASP A 444 -15.57 17.87 -6.49
C ASP A 444 -15.69 17.55 -4.96
N GLY A 445 -16.90 17.24 -4.47
CA GLY A 445 -17.21 17.01 -3.05
C GLY A 445 -18.09 15.77 -2.80
N ASP A 446 -18.60 15.61 -1.56
CA ASP A 446 -19.49 14.52 -1.12
C ASP A 446 -20.84 14.53 -1.88
N ASP A 447 -20.80 14.04 -3.10
CA ASP A 447 -21.90 14.04 -4.05
C ASP A 447 -22.66 12.70 -3.99
N LYS A 448 -23.70 12.58 -4.82
CA LYS A 448 -24.39 11.30 -5.08
C LYS A 448 -24.16 10.88 -6.51
N GLN A 449 -24.32 9.59 -6.80
CA GLN A 449 -24.16 9.09 -8.14
C GLN A 449 -25.01 9.87 -9.15
N LEU A 450 -24.47 10.13 -10.34
CA LEU A 450 -25.21 10.64 -11.49
C LEU A 450 -25.44 9.51 -12.49
N TYR A 451 -26.71 9.26 -12.86
CA TYR A 451 -27.03 8.38 -13.97
C TYR A 451 -27.58 9.17 -15.16
N VAL A 452 -26.83 9.18 -16.27
CA VAL A 452 -27.26 9.75 -17.55
C VAL A 452 -27.53 8.64 -18.57
N ARG A 453 -28.69 8.69 -19.22
CA ARG A 453 -29.03 7.84 -20.37
C ARG A 453 -29.08 8.69 -21.63
N GLY A 454 -28.10 8.56 -22.52
CA GLY A 454 -28.04 9.38 -23.73
C GLY A 454 -26.62 9.66 -24.24
N SER A 455 -26.33 10.92 -24.54
CA SER A 455 -25.03 11.32 -25.08
C SER A 455 -24.57 12.65 -24.52
N LEU A 456 -23.30 12.71 -24.10
CA LEU A 456 -22.61 13.92 -23.68
C LEU A 456 -21.48 14.23 -24.65
N VAL A 457 -21.42 15.46 -25.14
CA VAL A 457 -20.37 15.93 -26.04
C VAL A 457 -19.89 17.30 -25.53
N GLY A 458 -18.75 17.32 -24.86
CA GLY A 458 -18.06 18.56 -24.48
C GLY A 458 -16.85 18.78 -25.36
N TRP A 459 -16.91 19.70 -26.32
CA TRP A 459 -15.77 19.97 -27.21
C TRP A 459 -14.57 20.59 -26.46
N GLY A 460 -14.83 21.31 -25.37
CA GLY A 460 -13.83 21.78 -24.42
C GLY A 460 -13.42 20.75 -23.37
N GLY A 461 -14.12 19.60 -23.30
CA GLY A 461 -13.90 18.53 -22.32
C GLY A 461 -15.14 18.21 -21.49
N ILE A 462 -15.06 17.11 -20.74
CA ILE A 462 -16.04 16.72 -19.74
C ILE A 462 -15.29 16.59 -18.42
N ASN A 463 -15.69 17.34 -17.41
CA ASN A 463 -15.17 17.27 -16.05
C ASN A 463 -16.12 16.39 -15.24
N LEU A 464 -15.62 15.23 -14.82
CA LEU A 464 -16.31 14.31 -13.94
C LEU A 464 -15.91 14.66 -12.51
N GLU A 465 -16.80 15.34 -11.81
CA GLU A 465 -16.52 16.08 -10.58
C GLU A 465 -17.25 15.47 -9.36
N ARG A 466 -17.87 14.29 -9.48
CA ARG A 466 -18.57 13.68 -8.35
C ARG A 466 -17.64 12.77 -7.55
N ASP A 467 -17.75 12.83 -6.23
CA ASP A 467 -17.06 11.93 -5.32
C ASP A 467 -18.07 11.38 -4.29
N LEU A 468 -18.22 10.06 -4.20
CA LEU A 468 -19.15 9.41 -3.27
C LEU A 468 -18.50 9.07 -1.92
N GLY A 469 -17.23 9.45 -1.72
CA GLY A 469 -16.43 9.08 -0.57
C GLY A 469 -16.28 7.57 -0.46
N ASN A 470 -16.66 7.01 0.68
CA ASN A 470 -16.56 5.56 0.91
C ASN A 470 -17.41 4.71 -0.03
N ASP A 471 -18.47 5.28 -0.62
CA ASP A 471 -19.33 4.53 -1.55
C ASP A 471 -18.65 4.30 -2.91
N ASN A 472 -17.54 5.00 -3.20
CA ASN A 472 -16.77 4.80 -4.44
C ASN A 472 -16.24 3.37 -4.57
N ASP A 473 -15.99 2.63 -3.48
CA ASP A 473 -15.45 1.26 -3.55
C ASP A 473 -16.35 0.30 -4.35
N THR A 474 -17.66 0.58 -4.40
CA THR A 474 -18.65 -0.29 -5.05
C THR A 474 -19.55 0.42 -6.05
N THR A 475 -19.48 1.75 -6.14
CA THR A 475 -20.40 2.56 -6.95
C THR A 475 -19.64 3.59 -7.79
N PRO A 476 -19.84 3.65 -9.12
CA PRO A 476 -19.27 4.72 -9.92
C PRO A 476 -19.96 6.04 -9.59
N ALA A 477 -19.19 7.12 -9.44
CA ALA A 477 -19.71 8.46 -9.19
C ALA A 477 -20.55 8.97 -10.38
N GLU A 478 -20.15 8.62 -11.61
CA GLU A 478 -20.93 8.86 -12.82
C GLU A 478 -21.14 7.58 -13.64
N PHE A 479 -22.38 7.36 -14.06
CA PHE A 479 -22.79 6.25 -14.90
C PHE A 479 -23.47 6.74 -16.18
N PHE A 480 -23.00 6.28 -17.33
CA PHE A 480 -23.53 6.68 -18.64
C PHE A 480 -24.06 5.47 -19.42
N GLU A 481 -25.36 5.45 -19.71
CA GLU A 481 -25.97 4.43 -20.56
C GLU A 481 -26.26 4.99 -21.95
N TYR A 482 -25.89 4.24 -22.99
CA TYR A 482 -26.24 4.61 -24.35
C TYR A 482 -27.74 4.43 -24.62
N ALA A 483 -28.32 5.42 -25.29
CA ALA A 483 -29.74 5.44 -25.65
C ALA A 483 -29.89 5.44 -27.19
N PRO A 484 -29.83 4.25 -27.84
CA PRO A 484 -29.90 4.17 -29.31
C PRO A 484 -31.23 4.67 -29.89
N ASP A 485 -32.29 4.64 -29.09
CA ASP A 485 -33.60 5.18 -29.43
C ASP A 485 -33.59 6.68 -29.70
N LEU A 486 -32.73 7.45 -29.03
CA LEU A 486 -32.60 8.90 -29.27
C LEU A 486 -32.16 9.22 -30.70
N VAL A 487 -31.37 8.36 -31.33
CA VAL A 487 -30.95 8.54 -32.73
C VAL A 487 -32.14 8.37 -33.67
N LEU A 488 -33.10 7.52 -33.33
CA LEU A 488 -34.30 7.28 -34.11
C LEU A 488 -35.34 8.41 -33.97
N THR A 489 -35.29 9.16 -32.86
CA THR A 489 -36.15 10.32 -32.59
C THR A 489 -35.47 11.67 -32.88
N LEU A 490 -34.24 11.69 -33.41
CA LEU A 490 -33.52 12.90 -33.78
C LEU A 490 -34.20 13.64 -34.97
N PRO A 491 -34.30 15.00 -34.95
CA PRO A 491 -34.88 15.75 -36.06
C PRO A 491 -34.11 15.55 -37.35
N ARG A 492 -34.85 15.50 -38.46
CA ARG A 492 -34.26 15.42 -39.80
C ARG A 492 -33.42 16.63 -40.16
N GLU A 493 -33.72 17.76 -39.53
CA GLU A 493 -32.97 19.01 -39.65
C GLU A 493 -31.57 18.88 -39.06
N LEU A 494 -31.40 18.11 -37.98
CA LEU A 494 -30.10 17.90 -37.32
C LEU A 494 -29.31 16.73 -37.92
N LEU A 495 -29.98 15.81 -38.63
CA LEU A 495 -29.32 14.76 -39.39
C LEU A 495 -28.48 15.35 -40.52
N ARG A 496 -27.29 14.79 -40.73
CA ARG A 496 -26.40 15.19 -41.84
C ARG A 496 -27.12 15.00 -43.18
N GLN A 497 -27.60 16.10 -43.76
CA GLN A 497 -28.03 16.12 -45.14
C GLN A 497 -26.77 16.06 -46.03
N GLY A 498 -26.69 15.05 -46.91
CA GLY A 498 -25.68 15.06 -47.98
C GLY A 498 -24.76 13.86 -48.08
N VAL A 499 -25.21 12.64 -47.76
CA VAL A 499 -24.61 11.47 -48.44
C VAL A 499 -25.15 11.47 -49.88
N VAL A 500 -24.51 12.25 -50.75
CA VAL A 500 -24.72 12.12 -52.19
C VAL A 500 -24.03 10.83 -52.59
N TRP A 501 -24.76 9.72 -52.54
CA TRP A 501 -24.30 8.49 -53.15
C TRP A 501 -24.18 8.73 -54.66
N LYS A 502 -22.97 8.57 -55.20
CA LYS A 502 -22.72 8.61 -56.63
C LYS A 502 -22.08 7.30 -57.02
N GLU A 503 -22.77 6.54 -57.86
CA GLU A 503 -22.20 5.35 -58.50
C GLU A 503 -20.94 5.77 -59.26
N VAL A 504 -19.80 5.17 -58.90
CA VAL A 504 -18.57 5.28 -59.70
C VAL A 504 -18.59 4.09 -60.65
N VAL A 505 -18.62 4.35 -61.95
CA VAL A 505 -18.64 3.30 -62.98
C VAL A 505 -17.39 2.41 -62.81
N PRO A 506 -17.53 1.07 -62.79
CA PRO A 506 -16.45 0.14 -62.49
C PRO A 506 -15.27 0.19 -63.48
#